data_AF-A0A5C7E0D5-F1
#
_entry.id   AF-A0A5C7E0D5-F1
#
_cell.length_a   1.000
_cell.length_b   1.000
_cell.length_c   1.000
_cell.angle_alpha   90.00
_cell.angle_beta   90.00
_cell.angle_gamma   90.00
#
_symmetry.space_group_name_H-M   'P 1'
#
loop_
_entity.id
_entity.type
_entity.pdbx_description
1 polymer ?
#
loop_
_entity_poly.entity_id
_entity_poly.type
_entity_poly.pdbx_seq_one_letter_code
_entity_poly.pdbx_strand_id
1 'polypeptide(L)'
;MVKIFFCIVFFSINVFALSALDVARHIVNDNTKNSKLQLLFGKNDYRDKYGNIDIYTISQILKTNSLANFIFNEPKNLIFSFKAQADAVIFFKIINDTLNELGYVYFIPIEFTLRENYITYKLAVDSQYMLDPGIFYKALLANSVFIKDISKISELNYEYELDFSKAKAKINTQVPLNTFVQLKKPLVEYIVDLQDAKAMELSAHNLDSWFCKIRFLDKNLNFIQGVENTQKQNDITINVPLGAKYAIIGDMFSLDNIKRGLKIYLRR
;
A
#
# COMPACT_ATOMS: atom_id res chain seq x y z
N MET A 1 -19.44 -17.00 -54.79
CA MET A 1 -19.01 -15.96 -53.82
C MET A 1 -19.78 -16.15 -52.53
N VAL A 2 -19.21 -16.87 -51.56
CA VAL A 2 -19.86 -17.13 -50.26
C VAL A 2 -19.33 -16.09 -49.28
N LYS A 3 -20.20 -15.16 -48.85
CA LYS A 3 -19.88 -14.18 -47.81
C LYS A 3 -20.01 -14.87 -46.46
N ILE A 4 -18.88 -15.20 -45.84
CA ILE A 4 -18.83 -15.68 -44.45
C ILE A 4 -18.92 -14.45 -43.54
N PHE A 5 -20.02 -14.36 -42.80
CA PHE A 5 -20.26 -13.30 -41.83
C PHE A 5 -19.57 -13.71 -40.52
N PHE A 6 -18.52 -12.98 -40.12
CA PHE A 6 -17.85 -13.18 -38.83
C PHE A 6 -18.66 -12.48 -37.74
N CYS A 7 -19.45 -13.25 -36.97
CA CYS A 7 -20.04 -12.76 -35.73
C CYS A 7 -18.99 -12.83 -34.60
N ILE A 8 -18.43 -11.69 -34.22
CA ILE A 8 -17.60 -11.56 -33.03
C ILE A 8 -18.54 -11.55 -31.82
N VAL A 9 -18.61 -12.68 -31.11
CA VAL A 9 -19.29 -12.77 -29.81
C VAL A 9 -18.36 -12.14 -28.77
N PHE A 10 -18.68 -10.94 -28.30
CA PHE A 10 -18.08 -10.36 -27.11
C PHE A 10 -18.57 -11.15 -25.89
N PHE A 11 -17.78 -12.12 -25.44
CA PHE A 11 -17.95 -12.70 -24.11
C PHE A 11 -17.51 -11.66 -23.08
N SER A 12 -18.47 -10.91 -22.53
CA SER A 12 -18.24 -10.15 -21.31
C SER A 12 -18.06 -11.16 -20.16
N ILE A 13 -16.82 -11.40 -19.76
CA ILE A 13 -16.53 -12.12 -18.53
C ILE A 13 -17.02 -11.22 -17.39
N ASN A 14 -18.24 -11.46 -16.91
CA ASN A 14 -18.71 -10.86 -15.67
C ASN A 14 -17.89 -11.50 -14.55
N VAL A 15 -16.77 -10.86 -14.20
CA VAL A 15 -16.11 -11.12 -12.92
C VAL A 15 -17.11 -10.68 -11.86
N PHE A 16 -17.77 -11.64 -11.22
CA PHE A 16 -18.71 -11.34 -10.14
C PHE A 16 -17.93 -10.70 -8.98
N ALA A 17 -18.04 -9.38 -8.86
CA ALA A 17 -17.58 -8.68 -7.68
C ALA A 17 -18.44 -9.12 -6.48
N LEU A 18 -17.80 -9.37 -5.34
CA LEU A 18 -18.51 -9.69 -4.10
C LEU A 18 -19.47 -8.56 -3.73
N SER A 19 -20.64 -8.94 -3.19
CA SER A 19 -21.57 -7.98 -2.61
C SER A 19 -21.15 -7.61 -1.18
N ALA A 20 -21.69 -6.51 -0.66
CA ALA A 20 -21.48 -6.12 0.73
C ALA A 20 -21.96 -7.20 1.72
N LEU A 21 -23.03 -7.92 1.35
CA LEU A 21 -23.54 -9.03 2.12
C LEU A 21 -22.57 -10.22 2.16
N ASP A 22 -21.93 -10.55 1.05
CA ASP A 22 -20.97 -11.65 0.99
C ASP A 22 -19.76 -11.36 1.87
N VAL A 23 -19.20 -10.15 1.73
CA VAL A 23 -18.10 -9.70 2.59
C VAL A 23 -18.50 -9.72 4.07
N ALA A 24 -19.69 -9.23 4.42
CA ALA A 24 -20.17 -9.25 5.79
C ALA A 24 -20.33 -10.69 6.33
N ARG A 25 -20.79 -11.63 5.50
CA ARG A 25 -20.86 -13.06 5.85
C ARG A 25 -19.47 -13.65 6.07
N HIS A 26 -18.50 -13.35 5.22
CA HIS A 26 -17.14 -13.86 5.36
C HIS A 26 -16.41 -13.31 6.60
N ILE A 27 -16.64 -12.03 6.96
CA ILE A 27 -16.10 -11.42 8.18
C ILE A 27 -16.71 -12.09 9.43
N VAL A 28 -18.02 -12.33 9.44
CA VAL A 28 -18.73 -12.86 10.61
C VAL A 28 -18.54 -14.38 10.75
N ASN A 29 -18.57 -15.11 9.62
CA ASN A 29 -18.48 -16.56 9.49
C ASN A 29 -19.35 -17.32 10.52
N ASP A 30 -20.62 -16.92 10.63
CA ASP A 30 -21.60 -17.54 11.53
C ASP A 30 -22.98 -17.55 10.85
N ASN A 31 -23.38 -18.74 10.42
CA ASN A 31 -24.63 -18.94 9.68
C ASN A 31 -25.89 -18.58 10.49
N THR A 32 -25.82 -18.62 11.82
CA THR A 32 -26.96 -18.25 12.68
C THR A 32 -27.31 -16.76 12.58
N LYS A 33 -26.36 -15.93 12.13
CA LYS A 33 -26.52 -14.48 11.97
C LYS A 33 -26.97 -14.07 10.55
N ASN A 34 -27.11 -15.02 9.62
CA ASN A 34 -27.36 -14.73 8.21
C ASN A 34 -28.62 -13.90 7.94
N SER A 35 -29.72 -14.12 8.67
CA SER A 35 -30.94 -13.32 8.51
C SER A 35 -30.74 -11.86 8.91
N LYS A 36 -29.97 -11.61 9.97
CA LYS A 36 -29.62 -10.25 10.41
C LYS A 36 -28.66 -9.59 9.42
N LEU A 37 -27.69 -10.33 8.90
CA LEU A 37 -26.80 -9.84 7.83
C LEU A 37 -27.58 -9.49 6.55
N GLN A 38 -28.51 -10.35 6.13
CA GLN A 38 -29.39 -10.09 4.98
C GLN A 38 -30.19 -8.80 5.17
N LEU A 39 -30.72 -8.56 6.37
CA LEU A 39 -31.47 -7.33 6.68
C LEU A 39 -30.60 -6.08 6.55
N LEU A 40 -29.35 -6.13 7.03
CA LEU A 40 -28.44 -4.98 7.06
C LEU A 40 -27.79 -4.68 5.69
N PHE A 41 -27.44 -5.72 4.94
CA PHE A 41 -26.60 -5.62 3.74
C PHE A 41 -27.28 -6.05 2.44
N GLY A 42 -28.36 -6.82 2.48
CA GLY A 42 -28.92 -7.47 1.30
C GLY A 42 -29.52 -6.54 0.24
N LYS A 43 -29.79 -5.27 0.58
CA LYS A 43 -30.34 -4.25 -0.35
C LYS A 43 -29.39 -3.09 -0.60
N ASN A 44 -28.25 -3.05 0.09
CA ASN A 44 -27.33 -1.92 0.10
C ASN A 44 -26.01 -2.35 -0.54
N ASP A 45 -25.57 -1.62 -1.55
CA ASP A 45 -24.36 -1.99 -2.30
C ASP A 45 -23.06 -1.54 -1.61
N TYR A 46 -23.15 -0.68 -0.57
CA TYR A 46 -22.05 -0.10 0.22
C TYR A 46 -20.72 0.01 -0.55
N ARG A 47 -20.62 1.03 -1.40
CA ARG A 47 -19.42 1.29 -2.20
C ARG A 47 -18.65 2.49 -1.67
N ASP A 48 -17.33 2.39 -1.74
CA ASP A 48 -16.45 3.52 -1.44
C ASP A 48 -16.34 4.48 -2.65
N LYS A 49 -15.62 5.58 -2.47
CA LYS A 49 -15.38 6.58 -3.53
C LYS A 49 -14.56 6.05 -4.73
N TYR A 50 -13.98 4.86 -4.62
CA TYR A 50 -13.19 4.20 -5.66
C TYR A 50 -13.98 3.10 -6.38
N GLY A 51 -15.24 2.88 -6.00
CA GLY A 51 -16.12 1.85 -6.57
C GLY A 51 -15.93 0.45 -5.98
N ASN A 52 -15.11 0.30 -4.94
CA ASN A 52 -14.94 -0.97 -4.22
C ASN A 52 -15.99 -1.13 -3.14
N ILE A 53 -16.12 -2.32 -2.56
CA ILE A 53 -16.90 -2.50 -1.33
C ILE A 53 -16.31 -1.64 -0.20
N ASP A 54 -17.14 -0.87 0.48
CA ASP A 54 -16.75 -0.06 1.64
C ASP A 54 -16.60 -0.94 2.89
N ILE A 55 -15.45 -1.61 2.98
CA ILE A 55 -15.07 -2.46 4.11
C ILE A 55 -15.12 -1.69 5.43
N TYR A 56 -14.80 -0.40 5.42
CA TYR A 56 -14.86 0.41 6.64
C TYR A 56 -16.29 0.51 7.14
N THR A 57 -17.23 0.91 6.29
CA THR A 57 -18.63 1.02 6.66
C THR A 57 -19.21 -0.32 7.10
N ILE A 58 -18.89 -1.41 6.38
CA ILE A 58 -19.33 -2.76 6.76
C ILE A 58 -18.80 -3.13 8.15
N SER A 59 -17.49 -2.97 8.40
CA SER A 59 -16.89 -3.27 9.72
C SER A 59 -17.55 -2.47 10.85
N GLN A 60 -17.83 -1.18 10.64
CA GLN A 60 -18.53 -0.37 11.66
C GLN A 60 -19.95 -0.90 11.94
N ILE A 61 -20.74 -1.18 10.90
CA ILE A 61 -22.10 -1.73 11.05
C ILE A 61 -22.05 -3.05 11.81
N LEU A 62 -21.11 -3.95 11.48
CA LEU A 62 -20.95 -5.24 12.16
C LEU A 62 -20.64 -5.05 13.65
N LYS A 63 -19.71 -4.14 14.00
CA LYS A 63 -19.37 -3.85 15.40
C LYS A 63 -20.52 -3.23 16.18
N THR A 64 -21.18 -2.21 15.62
CA THR A 64 -22.32 -1.54 16.25
C THR A 64 -23.49 -2.49 16.49
N ASN A 65 -23.63 -3.52 15.65
CA ASN A 65 -24.66 -4.55 15.79
C ASN A 65 -24.21 -5.79 16.58
N SER A 66 -23.02 -5.75 17.20
CA SER A 66 -22.39 -6.86 17.94
C SER A 66 -22.27 -8.15 17.12
N LEU A 67 -22.11 -8.03 15.81
CA LEU A 67 -21.95 -9.15 14.88
C LEU A 67 -20.48 -9.58 14.74
N ALA A 68 -19.55 -8.65 14.96
CA ALA A 68 -18.12 -8.89 15.01
C ALA A 68 -17.50 -8.15 16.21
N ASN A 69 -16.50 -8.78 16.84
CA ASN A 69 -15.69 -8.19 17.90
C ASN A 69 -14.22 -8.39 17.55
N PHE A 70 -13.43 -7.32 17.61
CA PHE A 70 -12.00 -7.32 17.30
C PHE A 70 -11.15 -7.00 18.53
N ILE A 71 -11.74 -7.03 19.73
CA ILE A 71 -11.06 -6.76 21.00
C ILE A 71 -11.23 -7.95 21.92
N PHE A 72 -10.13 -8.40 22.51
CA PHE A 72 -10.07 -9.49 23.48
C PHE A 72 -9.77 -8.95 24.88
N ASN A 73 -10.21 -9.69 25.91
CA ASN A 73 -10.01 -9.30 27.31
C ASN A 73 -8.54 -9.44 27.77
N GLU A 74 -7.73 -10.22 27.05
CA GLU A 74 -6.31 -10.46 27.33
C GLU A 74 -5.56 -10.71 26.01
N PRO A 75 -4.23 -10.51 25.97
CA PRO A 75 -3.46 -10.74 24.75
C PRO A 75 -3.59 -12.19 24.28
N LYS A 76 -3.70 -12.36 22.96
CA LYS A 76 -3.79 -13.66 22.30
C LYS A 76 -2.78 -13.72 21.17
N ASN A 77 -2.34 -14.94 20.83
CA ASN A 77 -1.60 -15.20 19.61
C ASN A 77 -2.57 -15.17 18.41
N LEU A 78 -2.59 -14.04 17.71
CA LEU A 78 -3.40 -13.80 16.53
C LEU A 78 -2.63 -14.18 15.26
N ILE A 79 -3.36 -14.59 14.24
CA ILE A 79 -2.83 -14.89 12.91
C ILE A 79 -3.45 -13.93 11.90
N PHE A 80 -2.60 -13.18 11.21
CA PHE A 80 -3.00 -12.36 10.06
C PHE A 80 -2.48 -13.03 8.79
N SER A 81 -3.38 -13.41 7.90
CA SER A 81 -3.05 -14.04 6.62
C SER A 81 -3.35 -13.08 5.48
N PHE A 82 -2.41 -12.87 4.57
CA PHE A 82 -2.55 -11.98 3.43
C PHE A 82 -2.31 -12.74 2.14
N LYS A 83 -3.15 -12.47 1.13
CA LYS A 83 -3.04 -13.01 -0.22
C LYS A 83 -3.11 -11.89 -1.24
N ALA A 84 -2.20 -11.88 -2.22
CA ALA A 84 -2.22 -10.87 -3.26
C ALA A 84 -1.48 -11.33 -4.52
N GLN A 85 -1.97 -10.90 -5.69
CA GLN A 85 -1.14 -10.83 -6.89
C GLN A 85 -0.36 -9.51 -6.85
N ALA A 86 0.94 -9.56 -6.54
CA ALA A 86 1.76 -8.38 -6.32
C ALA A 86 3.25 -8.65 -6.54
N ASP A 87 4.00 -7.57 -6.78
CA ASP A 87 5.45 -7.61 -6.64
C ASP A 87 5.82 -7.67 -5.15
N ALA A 88 6.80 -8.51 -4.81
CA ALA A 88 7.15 -8.80 -3.42
C ALA A 88 7.64 -7.58 -2.65
N VAL A 89 8.41 -6.69 -3.28
CA VAL A 89 9.05 -5.56 -2.58
C VAL A 89 8.00 -4.56 -2.11
N ILE A 90 7.13 -4.12 -3.01
CA ILE A 90 6.03 -3.22 -2.66
C ILE A 90 4.99 -3.87 -1.75
N PHE A 91 4.73 -5.17 -1.90
CA PHE A 91 3.84 -5.91 -1.02
C PHE A 91 4.32 -5.85 0.44
N PHE A 92 5.55 -6.32 0.70
CA PHE A 92 6.06 -6.35 2.06
C PHE A 92 6.20 -4.95 2.66
N LYS A 93 6.62 -3.98 1.86
CA LYS A 93 6.72 -2.60 2.32
C LYS A 93 5.37 -2.06 2.77
N ILE A 94 4.33 -2.19 1.95
CA ILE A 94 3.00 -1.66 2.28
C ILE A 94 2.40 -2.39 3.48
N ILE A 95 2.45 -3.73 3.51
CA ILE A 95 1.87 -4.50 4.63
C ILE A 95 2.56 -4.17 5.95
N ASN A 96 3.90 -4.17 5.98
CA ASN A 96 4.64 -3.90 7.20
C ASN A 96 4.46 -2.44 7.66
N ASP A 97 4.53 -1.46 6.75
CA ASP A 97 4.32 -0.04 7.09
C ASP A 97 2.89 0.18 7.62
N THR A 98 1.89 -0.47 7.01
CA THR A 98 0.49 -0.37 7.43
C THR A 98 0.27 -0.98 8.81
N LEU A 99 0.82 -2.17 9.08
CA LEU A 99 0.71 -2.81 10.39
C LEU A 99 1.40 -1.96 11.49
N ASN A 100 2.57 -1.41 11.20
CA ASN A 100 3.28 -0.50 12.10
C ASN A 100 2.46 0.78 12.38
N GLU A 101 1.83 1.39 11.36
CA GLU A 101 0.96 2.56 11.51
C GLU A 101 -0.25 2.26 12.41
N LEU A 102 -0.71 1.01 12.42
CA LEU A 102 -1.80 0.52 13.27
C LEU A 102 -1.35 0.04 14.66
N GLY A 103 -0.05 0.17 14.99
CA GLY A 103 0.49 -0.17 16.30
C GLY A 103 0.97 -1.62 16.45
N TYR A 104 0.94 -2.43 15.39
CA TYR A 104 1.52 -3.77 15.38
C TYR A 104 3.02 -3.70 15.07
N VAL A 105 3.83 -3.45 16.11
CA VAL A 105 5.30 -3.26 15.96
C VAL A 105 6.06 -4.58 15.98
N TYR A 106 5.52 -5.61 16.65
CA TYR A 106 6.14 -6.93 16.77
C TYR A 106 5.24 -7.98 16.15
N PHE A 107 5.57 -8.39 14.93
CA PHE A 107 4.92 -9.50 14.23
C PHE A 107 5.97 -10.44 13.66
N ILE A 108 5.67 -11.74 13.68
CA ILE A 108 6.59 -12.80 13.27
C ILE A 108 6.06 -13.45 12.00
N PRO A 109 6.80 -13.41 10.87
CA PRO A 109 6.49 -14.23 9.71
C PRO A 109 6.50 -15.72 10.08
N ILE A 110 5.37 -16.40 9.88
CA ILE A 110 5.24 -17.84 10.14
C ILE A 110 5.07 -18.66 8.86
N GLU A 111 4.58 -18.04 7.78
CA GLU A 111 4.47 -18.68 6.47
C GLU A 111 4.64 -17.64 5.37
N PHE A 112 5.35 -18.00 4.31
CA PHE A 112 5.46 -17.19 3.09
C PHE A 112 5.57 -18.10 1.87
N THR A 113 4.75 -17.84 0.86
CA THR A 113 4.88 -18.44 -0.47
C THR A 113 4.83 -17.35 -1.52
N LEU A 114 5.72 -17.46 -2.52
CA LEU A 114 5.71 -16.66 -3.74
C LEU A 114 5.72 -17.61 -4.93
N ARG A 115 4.64 -17.60 -5.72
CA ARG A 115 4.52 -18.35 -6.98
C ARG A 115 3.90 -17.45 -8.03
N GLU A 116 4.62 -17.19 -9.12
CA GLU A 116 4.12 -16.38 -10.24
C GLU A 116 3.54 -15.01 -9.79
N ASN A 117 4.23 -14.34 -8.86
CA ASN A 117 3.78 -13.09 -8.22
C ASN A 117 2.47 -13.19 -7.42
N TYR A 118 1.99 -14.40 -7.17
CA TYR A 118 0.98 -14.64 -6.14
C TYR A 118 1.67 -14.89 -4.81
N ILE A 119 1.40 -14.00 -3.85
CA ILE A 119 1.97 -14.00 -2.51
C ILE A 119 0.93 -14.54 -1.54
N THR A 120 1.34 -15.50 -0.71
CA THR A 120 0.66 -15.81 0.55
C THR A 120 1.62 -15.49 1.70
N TYR A 121 1.14 -14.76 2.70
CA TYR A 121 1.97 -14.30 3.81
C TYR A 121 1.19 -14.38 5.11
N LYS A 122 1.70 -15.13 6.08
CA LYS A 122 1.08 -15.27 7.40
C LYS A 122 2.00 -14.73 8.48
N LEU A 123 1.39 -13.95 9.37
CA LEU A 123 2.03 -13.34 10.52
C LEU A 123 1.39 -13.84 11.81
N ALA A 124 2.23 -14.14 12.80
CA ALA A 124 1.80 -14.27 14.18
C ALA A 124 2.02 -12.96 14.93
N VAL A 125 1.03 -12.55 15.73
CA VAL A 125 1.04 -11.30 16.51
C VAL A 125 0.47 -11.56 17.89
N ASP A 126 1.18 -11.17 18.95
CA ASP A 126 0.62 -11.20 20.30
C ASP A 126 -0.06 -9.86 20.61
N SER A 127 -1.39 -9.88 20.73
CA SER A 127 -2.18 -8.66 20.92
C SER A 127 -3.57 -8.91 21.51
N GLN A 128 -4.09 -7.91 22.22
CA GLN A 128 -5.51 -7.83 22.61
C GLN A 128 -6.42 -7.38 21.46
N TYR A 129 -5.86 -6.88 20.37
CA TYR A 129 -6.59 -6.23 19.29
C TYR A 129 -6.40 -7.02 17.98
N MET A 130 -7.46 -7.68 17.53
CA MET A 130 -7.53 -8.23 16.17
C MET A 130 -7.43 -7.09 15.16
N LEU A 131 -6.80 -7.36 14.02
CA LEU A 131 -6.73 -6.42 12.92
C LEU A 131 -8.16 -6.11 12.48
N ASP A 132 -8.67 -4.93 12.82
CA ASP A 132 -10.02 -4.50 12.42
C ASP A 132 -10.03 -4.31 10.89
N PRO A 133 -10.84 -5.09 10.15
CA PRO A 133 -11.00 -4.99 8.70
C PRO A 133 -11.14 -3.58 8.15
N GLY A 134 -11.95 -2.76 8.81
CA GLY A 134 -12.29 -1.42 8.34
C GLY A 134 -11.16 -0.43 8.59
N ILE A 135 -10.51 -0.53 9.74
CA ILE A 135 -9.36 0.34 10.06
C ILE A 135 -8.17 -0.03 9.19
N PHE A 136 -7.91 -1.32 9.00
CA PHE A 136 -6.89 -1.82 8.09
C PHE A 136 -7.12 -1.35 6.66
N TYR A 137 -8.36 -1.47 6.17
CA TYR A 137 -8.71 -0.97 4.84
C TYR A 137 -8.40 0.51 4.68
N LYS A 138 -8.83 1.36 5.63
CA LYS A 138 -8.55 2.79 5.59
C LYS A 138 -7.06 3.12 5.52
N ALA A 139 -6.24 2.39 6.26
CA ALA A 139 -4.79 2.59 6.24
C ALA A 139 -4.18 2.19 4.88
N LEU A 140 -4.59 1.04 4.31
CA LEU A 140 -4.15 0.58 2.99
C LEU A 140 -4.48 1.56 1.84
N LEU A 141 -5.59 2.31 1.96
CA LEU A 141 -5.99 3.30 0.94
C LEU A 141 -4.95 4.41 0.74
N ALA A 142 -4.10 4.70 1.73
CA ALA A 142 -2.98 5.65 1.59
C ALA A 142 -1.98 5.21 0.51
N ASN A 143 -1.91 3.91 0.24
CA ASN A 143 -1.08 3.29 -0.78
C ASN A 143 -1.87 2.81 -2.01
N SER A 144 -3.15 3.18 -2.13
CA SER A 144 -4.03 2.70 -3.22
C SER A 144 -4.11 1.17 -3.30
N VAL A 145 -4.02 0.50 -2.16
CA VAL A 145 -4.26 -0.94 -2.02
C VAL A 145 -5.68 -1.15 -1.50
N PHE A 146 -6.39 -2.11 -2.09
CA PHE A 146 -7.76 -2.42 -1.72
C PHE A 146 -7.86 -3.82 -1.14
N ILE A 147 -8.89 -4.08 -0.32
CA ILE A 147 -9.24 -5.42 0.12
C ILE A 147 -10.36 -5.91 -0.79
N LYS A 148 -10.15 -7.05 -1.45
CA LYS A 148 -11.15 -7.73 -2.28
C LYS A 148 -12.12 -8.53 -1.43
N ASP A 149 -11.59 -9.26 -0.45
CA ASP A 149 -12.36 -10.10 0.47
C ASP A 149 -11.65 -10.29 1.81
N ILE A 150 -12.43 -10.68 2.82
CA ILE A 150 -11.97 -10.94 4.19
C ILE A 150 -12.68 -12.17 4.72
N SER A 151 -11.92 -13.22 4.99
CA SER A 151 -12.44 -14.48 5.51
C SER A 151 -11.98 -14.72 6.94
N LYS A 152 -12.93 -14.90 7.86
CA LYS A 152 -12.64 -15.37 9.21
C LYS A 152 -12.39 -16.88 9.18
N ILE A 153 -11.13 -17.29 9.30
CA ILE A 153 -10.74 -18.71 9.33
C ILE A 153 -11.00 -19.32 10.71
N SER A 154 -10.75 -18.56 11.77
CA SER A 154 -11.09 -18.90 13.15
C SER A 154 -11.26 -17.64 14.00
N GLU A 155 -11.60 -17.76 15.27
CA GLU A 155 -11.69 -16.61 16.19
C GLU A 155 -10.40 -15.78 16.26
N LEU A 156 -9.24 -16.42 16.06
CA LEU A 156 -7.92 -15.78 16.16
C LEU A 156 -7.21 -15.66 14.80
N ASN A 157 -7.88 -15.96 13.68
CA ASN A 157 -7.26 -15.96 12.35
C ASN A 157 -8.18 -15.35 11.30
N TYR A 158 -7.71 -14.27 10.68
CA TYR A 158 -8.35 -13.65 9.52
C TYR A 158 -7.43 -13.69 8.32
N GLU A 159 -8.04 -13.96 7.17
CA GLU A 159 -7.41 -13.92 5.87
C GLU A 159 -7.93 -12.76 5.04
N TYR A 160 -7.02 -12.02 4.42
CA TYR A 160 -7.28 -10.85 3.60
C TYR A 160 -6.81 -11.10 2.17
N GLU A 161 -7.71 -11.02 1.21
CA GLU A 161 -7.35 -10.97 -0.20
C GLU A 161 -7.23 -9.51 -0.64
N LEU A 162 -6.05 -9.14 -1.14
CA LEU A 162 -5.69 -7.76 -1.42
C LEU A 162 -5.50 -7.52 -2.92
N ASP A 163 -5.91 -6.33 -3.36
CA ASP A 163 -5.66 -5.82 -4.70
C ASP A 163 -4.52 -4.80 -4.70
N PHE A 164 -3.39 -5.20 -5.27
CA PHE A 164 -2.20 -4.36 -5.46
C PHE A 164 -2.10 -3.79 -6.89
N SER A 165 -3.10 -3.98 -7.75
CA SER A 165 -3.05 -3.55 -9.16
C SER A 165 -2.85 -2.04 -9.34
N LYS A 166 -3.26 -1.24 -8.35
CA LYS A 166 -3.10 0.22 -8.31
C LYS A 166 -2.14 0.69 -7.20
N ALA A 167 -1.40 -0.23 -6.59
CA ALA A 167 -0.52 0.07 -5.46
C ALA A 167 0.50 1.17 -5.79
N LYS A 168 0.70 2.07 -4.85
CA LYS A 168 1.68 3.17 -4.94
C LYS A 168 2.42 3.31 -3.62
N ALA A 169 3.68 3.70 -3.70
CA ALA A 169 4.47 4.01 -2.53
C ALA A 169 3.99 5.31 -1.89
N LYS A 170 4.04 5.38 -0.55
CA LYS A 170 3.79 6.61 0.20
C LYS A 170 4.98 7.54 -0.02
N ILE A 171 4.74 8.68 -0.65
CA ILE A 171 5.73 9.74 -0.80
C ILE A 171 5.63 10.73 0.36
N ASN A 172 6.74 11.33 0.76
CA ASN A 172 6.77 12.38 1.77
C ASN A 172 7.16 13.75 1.19
N THR A 173 7.47 13.79 -0.11
CA THR A 173 7.97 14.98 -0.80
C THR A 173 7.34 15.11 -2.18
N GLN A 174 6.67 16.25 -2.39
CA GLN A 174 5.84 16.49 -3.56
C GLN A 174 6.55 17.54 -4.42
N VAL A 175 6.87 17.16 -5.65
CA VAL A 175 7.63 18.00 -6.56
C VAL A 175 6.90 18.05 -7.91
N PRO A 176 6.22 19.15 -8.24
CA PRO A 176 5.63 19.32 -9.56
C PRO A 176 6.72 19.34 -10.63
N LEU A 177 6.41 18.81 -11.82
CA LEU A 177 7.31 18.91 -12.97
C LEU A 177 7.58 20.37 -13.33
N ASN A 178 8.78 20.62 -13.81
CA ASN A 178 9.28 21.91 -14.29
C ASN A 178 9.12 23.07 -13.29
N THR A 179 9.16 22.77 -11.99
CA THR A 179 9.07 23.75 -10.91
C THR A 179 10.14 23.50 -9.88
N PHE A 180 10.83 24.57 -9.45
CA PHE A 180 11.75 24.47 -8.32
C PHE A 180 10.98 24.41 -7.00
N VAL A 181 11.30 23.43 -6.17
CA VAL A 181 10.70 23.27 -4.84
C VAL A 181 11.80 23.33 -3.79
N GLN A 182 11.61 24.16 -2.76
CA GLN A 182 12.47 24.17 -1.58
C GLN A 182 11.96 23.12 -0.58
N LEU A 183 12.78 22.11 -0.34
CA LEU A 183 12.54 21.06 0.66
C LEU A 183 12.98 21.56 2.04
N LYS A 184 12.26 21.15 3.08
CA LYS A 184 12.60 21.44 4.49
C LYS A 184 13.69 20.48 4.97
N LYS A 185 14.37 20.80 6.08
CA LYS A 185 15.31 19.87 6.74
C LYS A 185 14.67 18.47 6.86
N PRO A 186 15.32 17.40 6.35
CA PRO A 186 14.77 16.06 6.41
C PRO A 186 14.94 15.48 7.80
N LEU A 187 13.87 14.88 8.35
CA LEU A 187 13.95 13.95 9.49
C LEU A 187 14.11 12.50 9.01
N VAL A 188 13.71 12.25 7.77
CA VAL A 188 13.83 11.00 7.03
C VAL A 188 14.23 11.34 5.59
N GLU A 189 14.76 10.38 4.84
CA GLU A 189 15.08 10.58 3.42
C GLU A 189 13.85 11.08 2.65
N TYR A 190 14.07 11.97 1.68
CA TYR A 190 12.98 12.43 0.82
C TYR A 190 12.60 11.29 -0.14
N ILE A 191 11.31 11.03 -0.26
CA ILE A 191 10.74 10.06 -1.20
C ILE A 191 9.87 10.85 -2.16
N VAL A 192 10.26 10.88 -3.43
CA VAL A 192 9.66 11.70 -4.47
C VAL A 192 9.09 10.80 -5.56
N ASP A 193 7.88 11.11 -6.05
CA ASP A 193 7.35 10.57 -7.31
C ASP A 193 7.96 11.36 -8.48
N LEU A 194 8.76 10.67 -9.29
CA LEU A 194 9.45 11.25 -10.45
C LEU A 194 8.52 11.59 -11.60
N GLN A 195 7.27 11.12 -11.56
CA GLN A 195 6.29 11.25 -12.63
C GLN A 195 6.89 10.73 -13.93
N ASP A 196 7.03 11.58 -14.95
CA ASP A 196 7.69 11.28 -16.22
C ASP A 196 8.94 12.16 -16.44
N ALA A 197 9.60 12.56 -15.35
CA ALA A 197 10.81 13.37 -15.41
C ALA A 197 11.96 12.61 -16.10
N LYS A 198 12.71 13.31 -16.95
CA LYS A 198 13.92 12.80 -17.61
C LYS A 198 15.20 13.18 -16.89
N ALA A 199 15.17 14.24 -16.09
CA ALA A 199 16.30 14.68 -15.30
C ALA A 199 15.84 15.31 -13.98
N MET A 200 16.73 15.26 -12.99
CA MET A 200 16.57 15.88 -11.68
C MET A 200 17.76 16.79 -11.42
N GLU A 201 17.46 18.01 -10.96
CA GLU A 201 18.46 18.95 -10.46
C GLU A 201 18.25 19.11 -8.96
N LEU A 202 19.34 19.02 -8.21
CA LEU A 202 19.35 19.16 -6.75
C LEU A 202 20.43 20.15 -6.35
N SER A 203 20.07 21.07 -5.45
CA SER A 203 21.01 22.03 -4.86
C SER A 203 20.90 22.01 -3.34
N ALA A 204 22.02 21.86 -2.66
CA ALA A 204 22.15 22.07 -1.23
C ALA A 204 22.51 23.53 -0.93
N HIS A 205 22.22 23.97 0.30
CA HIS A 205 22.68 25.28 0.74
C HIS A 205 24.21 25.27 0.92
N ASN A 206 24.92 26.35 0.56
CA ASN A 206 26.40 26.40 0.61
C ASN A 206 27.00 26.11 2.01
N LEU A 207 26.25 26.45 3.07
CA LEU A 207 26.60 26.20 4.48
C LEU A 207 26.26 24.79 4.99
N ASP A 208 25.62 23.96 4.16
CA ASP A 208 25.36 22.56 4.45
C ASP A 208 26.52 21.72 3.91
N SER A 209 26.64 20.48 4.39
CA SER A 209 27.71 19.56 3.96
C SER A 209 27.09 18.33 3.33
N TRP A 210 26.23 18.53 2.34
CA TRP A 210 25.49 17.42 1.73
C TRP A 210 26.42 16.52 0.91
N PHE A 211 26.34 15.22 1.18
CA PHE A 211 27.02 14.14 0.46
C PHE A 211 25.96 13.32 -0.26
N CYS A 212 25.82 13.55 -1.57
CA CYS A 212 24.69 13.07 -2.34
C CYS A 212 24.51 11.54 -2.24
N LYS A 213 23.32 11.12 -1.84
CA LYS A 213 22.84 9.73 -1.93
C LYS A 213 21.45 9.71 -2.55
N ILE A 214 21.33 9.10 -3.72
CA ILE A 214 20.06 8.99 -4.45
C ILE A 214 19.87 7.53 -4.88
N ARG A 215 18.68 6.99 -4.66
CA ARG A 215 18.29 5.66 -5.14
C ARG A 215 17.05 5.79 -6.01
N PHE A 216 17.16 5.35 -7.26
CA PHE A 216 16.07 5.29 -8.22
C PHE A 216 15.40 3.92 -8.16
N LEU A 217 14.07 3.92 -8.03
CA LEU A 217 13.25 2.73 -7.90
C LEU A 217 12.17 2.71 -8.98
N ASP A 218 11.80 1.51 -9.43
CA ASP A 218 10.66 1.32 -10.33
C ASP A 218 9.30 1.54 -9.60
N LYS A 219 8.20 1.36 -10.33
CA LYS A 219 6.84 1.50 -9.77
C LYS A 219 6.51 0.52 -8.63
N ASN A 220 7.23 -0.61 -8.57
CA ASN A 220 7.10 -1.68 -7.58
C ASN A 220 8.16 -1.57 -6.48
N LEU A 221 8.91 -0.46 -6.42
CA LEU A 221 9.99 -0.22 -5.47
C LEU A 221 11.23 -1.09 -5.65
N ASN A 222 11.36 -1.82 -6.77
CA ASN A 222 12.59 -2.51 -7.10
C ASN A 222 13.67 -1.49 -7.44
N PHE A 223 14.89 -1.74 -6.97
CA PHE A 223 16.04 -0.88 -7.23
C PHE A 223 16.43 -0.91 -8.71
N ILE A 224 16.65 0.27 -9.29
CA ILE A 224 17.15 0.42 -10.66
C ILE A 224 18.60 0.87 -10.64
N GLN A 225 18.89 1.99 -9.97
CA GLN A 225 20.20 2.61 -9.97
C GLN A 225 20.42 3.50 -8.74
N GLY A 226 21.66 3.64 -8.31
CA GLY A 226 22.08 4.55 -7.24
C GLY A 226 23.08 5.59 -7.73
N VAL A 227 23.07 6.76 -7.10
CA VAL A 227 24.10 7.78 -7.21
C VAL A 227 24.58 8.10 -5.80
N GLU A 228 25.85 7.86 -5.55
CA GLU A 228 26.48 8.03 -4.24
C GLU A 228 27.77 8.82 -4.41
N ASN A 229 27.94 9.86 -3.59
CA ASN A 229 29.14 10.70 -3.62
C ASN A 229 29.62 10.98 -2.21
N THR A 230 30.88 10.62 -1.94
CA THR A 230 31.55 10.85 -0.65
C THR A 230 32.20 12.23 -0.56
N GLN A 231 32.18 13.02 -1.63
CA GLN A 231 32.61 14.41 -1.66
C GLN A 231 31.39 15.34 -1.53
N LYS A 232 31.56 16.43 -0.76
CA LYS A 232 30.53 17.46 -0.57
C LYS A 232 30.05 17.99 -1.93
N GLN A 233 28.74 18.01 -2.13
CA GLN A 233 28.09 18.57 -3.32
C GLN A 233 27.24 19.78 -2.92
N ASN A 234 27.33 20.85 -3.71
CA ASN A 234 26.37 21.96 -3.63
C ASN A 234 25.28 21.82 -4.70
N ASP A 235 25.61 21.29 -5.87
CA ASP A 235 24.70 21.15 -7.00
C ASP A 235 24.97 19.84 -7.72
N ILE A 236 23.91 19.17 -8.18
CA ILE A 236 24.02 17.98 -9.01
C ILE A 236 22.86 17.92 -10.00
N THR A 237 23.16 17.51 -11.24
CA THR A 237 22.17 17.24 -12.28
C THR A 237 22.33 15.80 -12.74
N ILE A 238 21.25 15.03 -12.70
CA ILE A 238 21.27 13.59 -12.99
C ILE A 238 20.12 13.27 -13.95
N ASN A 239 20.39 12.41 -14.93
CA ASN A 239 19.35 11.83 -15.77
C ASN A 239 18.58 10.78 -14.98
N VAL A 240 17.25 10.84 -15.06
CA VAL A 240 16.38 9.83 -14.45
C VAL A 240 16.46 8.54 -15.29
N PRO A 241 16.83 7.40 -14.68
CA PRO A 241 16.90 6.13 -15.40
C PRO A 241 15.55 5.72 -15.98
N LEU A 242 15.57 5.01 -17.11
CA LEU A 242 14.35 4.50 -17.74
C LEU A 242 13.59 3.58 -16.77
N GLY A 243 12.28 3.79 -16.64
CA GLY A 243 11.42 3.00 -15.77
C GLY A 243 11.42 3.42 -14.30
N ALA A 244 12.25 4.39 -13.91
CA ALA A 244 12.24 4.93 -12.55
C ALA A 244 10.94 5.70 -12.29
N LYS A 245 10.25 5.31 -11.22
CA LYS A 245 9.02 5.96 -10.75
C LYS A 245 9.25 6.76 -9.48
N TYR A 246 10.16 6.31 -8.62
CA TYR A 246 10.46 6.98 -7.36
C TYR A 246 11.96 7.25 -7.23
N ALA A 247 12.29 8.32 -6.52
CA ALA A 247 13.64 8.57 -6.02
C ALA A 247 13.62 8.71 -4.50
N ILE A 248 14.55 8.03 -3.84
CA ILE A 248 14.88 8.25 -2.44
C ILE A 248 16.14 9.09 -2.38
N ILE A 249 16.06 10.28 -1.79
CA ILE A 249 17.13 11.28 -1.75
C ILE A 249 17.52 11.50 -0.30
N GLY A 250 18.79 11.34 0.00
CA GLY A 250 19.35 11.48 1.34
C GLY A 250 20.79 11.94 1.31
N ASP A 251 21.50 11.62 2.38
CA ASP A 251 22.92 11.88 2.58
C ASP A 251 23.67 10.56 2.77
N MET A 252 24.90 10.47 2.28
CA MET A 252 25.75 9.28 2.41
C MET A 252 26.09 8.95 3.86
N PHE A 253 26.22 9.95 4.73
CA PHE A 253 26.69 9.78 6.10
C PHE A 253 25.61 10.08 7.13
N SER A 254 24.93 11.23 7.02
CA SER A 254 23.88 11.64 7.95
C SER A 254 22.97 12.72 7.37
N LEU A 255 21.65 12.57 7.59
CA LEU A 255 20.67 13.61 7.20
C LEU A 255 20.89 14.94 7.92
N ASP A 256 21.60 14.95 9.07
CA ASP A 256 21.97 16.19 9.77
C ASP A 256 22.95 17.07 8.99
N ASN A 257 23.57 16.54 7.94
CA ASN A 257 24.36 17.31 7.00
C ASN A 257 23.51 18.26 6.15
N ILE A 258 22.22 17.95 5.98
CA ILE A 258 21.22 18.73 5.22
C ILE A 258 20.43 19.61 6.20
N LYS A 259 21.09 20.61 6.81
CA LYS A 259 20.51 21.44 7.88
C LYS A 259 19.39 22.36 7.39
N ARG A 260 19.45 22.82 6.15
CA ARG A 260 18.53 23.81 5.55
C ARG A 260 17.62 23.22 4.48
N GLY A 261 17.68 21.91 4.30
CA GLY A 261 16.97 21.20 3.23
C GLY A 261 17.67 21.32 1.87
N LEU A 262 17.04 20.75 0.85
CA LEU A 262 17.52 20.78 -0.54
C LEU A 262 16.55 21.59 -1.41
N LYS A 263 17.04 22.13 -2.52
CA LYS A 263 16.20 22.63 -3.61
C LYS A 263 16.18 21.56 -4.69
N ILE A 264 15.00 21.22 -5.21
CA ILE A 264 14.81 20.19 -6.23
C ILE A 264 14.05 20.74 -7.44
N TYR A 265 14.41 20.28 -8.63
CA TYR A 265 13.67 20.49 -9.88
C TYR A 265 13.61 19.19 -10.68
N LEU A 266 12.41 18.84 -11.16
CA LEU A 266 12.19 17.69 -12.04
C LEU A 266 11.93 18.18 -13.46
N ARG A 267 12.84 17.86 -14.41
CA ARG A 267 12.74 18.24 -15.82
C ARG A 267 12.05 17.15 -16.63
N ARG A 268 11.14 17.54 -17.52
CA ARG A 268 10.49 16.65 -18.50
C ARG A 268 11.28 16.51 -19.81
#